data_AF-A0A2D4GBV2-F1
#
_entry.id   AF-A0A2D4GBV2-F1
#
_cell.length_a   1.000
_cell.length_b   1.000
_cell.length_c   1.000
_cell.angle_alpha   90.00
_cell.angle_beta   90.00
_cell.angle_gamma   90.00
#
_symmetry.space_group_name_H-M   'P 1'
#
loop_
_entity.id
_entity.type
_entity.pdbx_description
1 polymer ?
#
loop_
_entity_poly.entity_id
_entity_poly.type
_entity_poly.pdbx_seq_one_letter_code
_entity_poly.pdbx_strand_id
1 'polypeptide(L)'
;MNGGTPYEKRVEVDPSISRRASSNVFQHMITLRKQPQLLMKLRSISTRSKGILNLLPEVLIGSMCYMHLILFYRQILGDVLLKDRPNVQHADLISNPILATFPKLMEQPDIMDALRSSWAEKESTLKRSEKRDREFLKSVFVLVYHDTVYPLLQSVSLPEYKWAEEESEGTRWRIIAEFLKKNRERGGSLSSLLSLESPHKAFDVMETAYDFLGEARKNSPLI
;
A
#
# COMPACT_ATOMS: atom_id res chain seq x y z
N MET A 1 29.06 10.57 8.09
CA MET A 1 27.78 10.55 8.83
C MET A 1 28.09 10.79 10.30
N ASN A 2 27.13 11.32 11.08
CA ASN A 2 27.24 11.36 12.54
C ASN A 2 26.31 10.27 13.08
N GLY A 3 26.76 9.47 14.04
CA GLY A 3 25.93 8.56 14.81
C GLY A 3 25.09 9.30 15.85
N GLY A 4 24.45 8.55 16.75
CA GLY A 4 23.70 9.11 17.88
C GLY A 4 22.26 9.52 17.55
N THR A 5 21.60 10.17 18.51
CA THR A 5 20.22 10.66 18.37
C THR A 5 20.17 11.94 17.54
N PRO A 6 19.02 12.34 16.95
CA PRO A 6 18.90 13.56 16.13
C PRO A 6 19.33 14.87 16.83
N TYR A 7 19.43 14.86 18.15
CA TYR A 7 19.81 16.01 18.97
C TYR A 7 21.31 16.05 19.32
N GLU A 8 22.07 14.99 19.01
CA GLU A 8 23.49 14.89 19.32
C GLU A 8 24.35 15.17 18.07
N LYS A 9 25.32 16.09 18.22
CA LYS A 9 26.28 16.39 17.16
C LYS A 9 27.61 15.67 17.46
N ARG A 10 28.26 15.14 16.42
CA ARG A 10 29.61 14.53 16.44
C ARG A 10 29.74 13.18 17.16
N VAL A 11 28.70 12.34 17.18
CA VAL A 11 28.85 10.95 17.62
C VAL A 11 29.42 10.12 16.47
N GLU A 12 30.39 9.24 16.74
CA GLU A 12 30.96 8.35 15.72
C GLU A 12 29.95 7.30 15.25
N VAL A 13 29.94 7.00 13.94
CA VAL A 13 28.97 6.09 13.30
C VAL A 13 29.37 4.64 13.46
N ASP A 14 30.67 4.35 13.55
CA ASP A 14 31.20 2.99 13.66
C ASP A 14 32.20 2.85 14.83
N PRO A 15 31.81 2.22 15.95
CA PRO A 15 32.68 1.97 17.10
C PRO A 15 33.69 0.84 16.87
N SER A 16 33.67 0.17 15.71
CA SER A 16 34.69 -0.81 15.33
C SER A 16 36.10 -0.22 15.25
N ILE A 17 36.18 1.08 14.98
CA ILE A 17 37.42 1.80 14.76
C ILE A 17 38.06 2.25 16.09
N SER A 18 37.25 2.64 17.10
CA SER A 18 37.77 3.02 18.43
C SER A 18 37.96 1.84 19.40
N ARG A 19 37.46 0.65 19.04
CA ARG A 19 37.56 -0.62 19.81
C ARG A 19 38.98 -1.05 20.17
N ARG A 20 40.03 -0.46 19.58
CA ARG A 20 41.43 -0.80 19.88
C ARG A 20 42.09 0.05 20.97
N ALA A 21 41.40 1.05 21.55
CA ALA A 21 42.08 2.10 22.33
C ALA A 21 41.61 2.31 23.80
N SER A 22 40.62 1.61 24.36
CA SER A 22 40.23 1.86 25.77
C SER A 22 39.92 0.60 26.58
N SER A 23 40.52 0.51 27.78
CA SER A 23 40.48 -0.68 28.67
C SER A 23 39.38 -0.64 29.75
N ASN A 24 38.40 0.27 29.67
CA ASN A 24 37.41 0.47 30.73
C ASN A 24 36.00 0.01 30.33
N VAL A 25 35.56 -1.12 30.88
CA VAL A 25 34.27 -1.79 30.63
C VAL A 25 33.05 -0.88 30.92
N PHE A 26 33.17 0.01 31.91
CA PHE A 26 32.11 0.98 32.26
C PHE A 26 31.91 2.06 31.18
N GLN A 27 32.99 2.58 30.58
CA GLN A 27 32.88 3.49 29.44
C GLN A 27 32.25 2.79 28.23
N HIS A 28 32.57 1.51 28.04
CA HIS A 28 31.99 0.70 26.96
C HIS A 28 30.46 0.56 27.09
N MET A 29 29.94 0.29 28.29
CA MET A 29 28.50 0.23 28.57
C MET A 29 27.79 1.56 28.29
N ILE A 30 28.41 2.69 28.65
CA ILE A 30 27.84 4.02 28.40
C ILE A 30 27.79 4.33 26.90
N THR A 31 28.83 3.97 26.13
CA THR A 31 28.84 4.14 24.67
C THR A 31 27.83 3.24 23.94
N LEU A 32 27.56 2.02 24.44
CA LEU A 32 26.56 1.12 23.86
C LEU A 32 25.12 1.65 23.98
N ARG A 33 24.83 2.42 25.04
CA ARG A 33 23.51 3.08 25.20
C ARG A 33 23.32 4.30 24.31
N LYS A 34 24.40 4.89 23.80
CA LYS A 34 24.36 6.03 22.85
C LYS A 34 24.18 5.58 21.40
N GLN A 35 24.14 4.28 21.13
CA GLN A 35 23.93 3.76 19.80
C GLN A 35 22.44 3.65 19.50
N PRO A 36 22.01 4.01 18.28
CA PRO A 36 20.66 3.71 17.84
C PRO A 36 20.47 2.19 17.79
N GLN A 37 19.60 1.66 18.65
CA GLN A 37 19.26 0.24 18.67
C GLN A 37 17.96 0.01 17.91
N LEU A 38 18.01 -0.82 16.86
CA LEU A 38 16.80 -1.28 16.18
C LEU A 38 16.30 -2.57 16.85
N LEU A 39 15.24 -2.46 17.65
CA LEU A 39 14.60 -3.62 18.23
C LEU A 39 13.63 -4.24 17.21
N MET A 40 14.04 -5.34 16.58
CA MET A 40 13.16 -6.12 15.71
C MET A 40 12.41 -7.19 16.52
N LYS A 41 11.09 -7.04 16.64
CA LYS A 41 10.22 -8.07 17.24
C LYS A 41 9.72 -9.00 16.14
N LEU A 42 10.25 -10.22 16.11
CA LEU A 42 9.73 -11.27 15.25
C LEU A 42 8.46 -11.85 15.89
N ARG A 43 7.32 -11.74 15.19
CA ARG A 43 6.05 -12.32 15.65
C ARG A 43 5.68 -13.49 14.77
N SER A 44 5.37 -14.64 15.37
CA SER A 44 4.78 -15.75 14.64
C SER A 44 3.39 -15.38 14.15
N ILE A 45 3.15 -15.58 12.86
CA ILE A 45 1.88 -15.24 12.22
C ILE A 45 0.87 -16.38 12.42
N SER A 46 -0.42 -16.03 12.58
CA SER A 46 -1.49 -17.02 12.83
C SER A 46 -1.58 -18.08 11.74
N THR A 47 -2.06 -19.29 12.06
CA THR A 47 -2.22 -20.38 11.08
C THR A 47 -3.14 -19.99 9.92
N ARG A 48 -4.21 -19.23 10.18
CA ARG A 48 -5.09 -18.65 9.15
C ARG A 48 -4.33 -17.69 8.22
N SER A 49 -3.43 -16.89 8.80
CA SER A 49 -2.61 -15.94 8.06
C SER A 49 -1.44 -16.62 7.32
N LYS A 50 -0.95 -17.78 7.76
CA LYS A 50 0.11 -18.54 7.04
C LYS A 50 -0.33 -19.00 5.66
N GLY A 51 -1.56 -19.52 5.52
CA GLY A 51 -2.08 -19.91 4.19
C GLY A 51 -2.21 -18.73 3.23
N ILE A 52 -2.43 -17.53 3.78
CA ILE A 52 -2.51 -16.26 3.04
C ILE A 52 -1.12 -15.80 2.60
N LEU A 53 -0.13 -15.87 3.48
CA LEU A 53 1.25 -15.47 3.19
C LEU A 53 1.92 -16.33 2.11
N ASN A 54 1.58 -17.61 2.04
CA ASN A 54 2.09 -18.50 0.98
C ASN A 54 1.64 -18.06 -0.42
N LEU A 55 0.66 -17.16 -0.54
CA LEU A 55 0.21 -16.58 -1.81
C LEU A 55 0.91 -15.24 -2.14
N LEU A 56 1.73 -14.72 -1.23
CA LEU A 56 2.48 -13.48 -1.39
C LEU A 56 3.91 -13.79 -1.87
N PRO A 57 4.66 -12.80 -2.40
CA PRO A 57 6.07 -12.97 -2.70
C PRO A 57 6.85 -13.41 -1.47
N GLU A 58 8.00 -14.04 -1.71
CA GLU A 58 8.92 -14.47 -0.67
C GLU A 58 9.30 -13.34 0.29
N VAL A 59 9.40 -12.11 -0.23
CA VAL A 59 9.68 -10.91 0.57
C VAL A 59 8.60 -9.85 0.31
N LEU A 60 7.91 -9.45 1.37
CA LEU A 60 7.01 -8.30 1.37
C LEU A 60 7.44 -7.34 2.47
N ILE A 61 7.74 -6.10 2.09
CA ILE A 61 8.05 -5.01 3.02
C ILE A 61 6.89 -4.04 3.00
N GLY A 62 6.26 -3.82 4.15
CA GLY A 62 5.12 -2.93 4.27
C GLY A 62 4.44 -3.01 5.63
N SER A 63 3.37 -2.22 5.79
CA SER A 63 2.61 -2.22 7.03
C SER A 63 1.71 -3.47 7.14
N MET A 64 1.77 -4.14 8.30
CA MET A 64 0.93 -5.30 8.59
C MET A 64 -0.57 -4.99 8.55
N CYS A 65 -0.97 -3.72 8.76
CA CYS A 65 -2.38 -3.33 8.69
C CYS A 65 -2.98 -3.47 7.29
N TYR A 66 -2.17 -3.45 6.23
CA TYR A 66 -2.63 -3.58 4.84
C TYR A 66 -2.62 -5.02 4.32
N MET A 67 -2.19 -5.99 5.12
CA MET A 67 -2.01 -7.39 4.71
C MET A 67 -3.25 -8.00 4.04
N HIS A 68 -4.45 -7.71 4.56
CA HIS A 68 -5.70 -8.24 4.01
C HIS A 68 -6.07 -7.62 2.66
N LEU A 69 -5.72 -6.35 2.42
CA LEU A 69 -5.92 -5.68 1.13
C LEU A 69 -4.94 -6.24 0.08
N ILE A 70 -3.68 -6.42 0.48
CA ILE A 70 -2.64 -7.01 -0.38
C ILE A 70 -3.01 -8.43 -0.79
N LEU A 71 -3.65 -9.19 0.10
CA LEU A 71 -4.18 -10.51 -0.23
C LEU A 71 -5.23 -10.44 -1.33
N PHE A 72 -6.22 -9.54 -1.25
CA PHE A 72 -7.23 -9.40 -2.30
C PHE A 72 -6.59 -9.06 -3.64
N TYR A 73 -5.64 -8.11 -3.65
CA TYR A 73 -4.87 -7.79 -4.84
C TYR A 73 -4.20 -9.02 -5.45
N ARG A 74 -3.54 -9.84 -4.62
CA ARG A 74 -2.84 -11.05 -5.07
C ARG A 74 -3.77 -12.13 -5.59
N GLN A 75 -4.94 -12.30 -4.98
CA GLN A 75 -5.96 -13.23 -5.47
C GLN A 75 -6.51 -12.78 -6.83
N ILE A 76 -6.82 -11.49 -6.97
CA ILE A 76 -7.30 -10.91 -8.23
C ILE A 76 -6.21 -11.02 -9.31
N LEU A 77 -4.96 -10.76 -8.96
CA LEU A 77 -3.81 -10.93 -9.85
C LEU A 77 -3.71 -12.39 -10.33
N GLY A 78 -3.82 -13.36 -9.43
CA GLY A 78 -3.80 -14.78 -9.77
C GLY A 78 -4.98 -15.19 -10.66
N ASP A 79 -6.19 -14.73 -10.37
CA ASP A 79 -7.38 -15.00 -11.17
C ASP A 79 -7.19 -14.45 -12.60
N VAL A 80 -6.84 -13.18 -12.74
CA VAL A 80 -6.72 -12.51 -14.04
C VAL A 80 -5.54 -13.05 -14.87
N LEU A 81 -4.39 -13.33 -14.25
CA LEU A 81 -3.20 -13.75 -14.98
C LEU A 81 -3.17 -15.25 -15.29
N LEU A 82 -3.76 -16.10 -14.43
CA LEU A 82 -3.61 -17.54 -14.51
C LEU A 82 -4.93 -18.26 -14.80
N LYS A 83 -6.03 -17.86 -14.15
CA LYS A 83 -7.30 -18.58 -14.21
C LYS A 83 -8.16 -18.17 -15.40
N ASP A 84 -8.26 -16.86 -15.62
CA ASP A 84 -9.15 -16.27 -16.64
C ASP A 84 -8.48 -16.24 -18.03
N ARG A 85 -7.21 -16.66 -18.09
CA ARG A 85 -6.42 -16.67 -19.33
C ARG A 85 -6.36 -18.08 -19.93
N PRO A 86 -7.05 -18.34 -21.05
CA PRO A 86 -7.06 -19.67 -21.65
C PRO A 86 -5.71 -20.07 -22.28
N ASN A 87 -4.87 -19.10 -22.64
CA ASN A 87 -3.53 -19.36 -23.17
C ASN A 87 -2.54 -18.28 -22.68
N VAL A 88 -1.47 -18.73 -22.02
CA VAL A 88 -0.38 -17.91 -21.47
C VAL A 88 0.32 -17.07 -22.55
N GLN A 89 0.26 -17.46 -23.82
CA GLN A 89 0.89 -16.77 -24.94
C GLN A 89 0.07 -15.60 -25.52
N HIS A 90 -1.17 -15.36 -25.08
CA HIS A 90 -1.90 -14.17 -25.53
C HIS A 90 -1.17 -12.89 -25.08
N ALA A 91 -1.05 -11.90 -25.96
CA ALA A 91 -0.43 -10.62 -25.63
C ALA A 91 -1.46 -9.51 -25.43
N ASP A 92 -2.75 -9.88 -25.33
CA ASP A 92 -3.85 -8.93 -25.20
C ASP A 92 -3.70 -8.07 -23.95
N LEU A 93 -4.07 -6.80 -24.11
CA LEU A 93 -4.04 -5.80 -23.05
C LEU A 93 -4.99 -6.23 -21.93
N ILE A 94 -4.46 -6.40 -20.72
CA ILE A 94 -5.26 -6.78 -19.55
C ILE A 94 -5.91 -5.52 -19.00
N SER A 95 -7.19 -5.31 -19.28
CA SER A 95 -7.93 -4.18 -18.72
C SER A 95 -8.44 -4.53 -17.32
N ASN A 96 -7.61 -4.28 -16.30
CA ASN A 96 -7.99 -4.41 -14.91
C ASN A 96 -7.43 -3.23 -14.09
N PRO A 97 -8.28 -2.27 -13.67
CA PRO A 97 -7.85 -1.05 -12.98
C PRO A 97 -7.20 -1.34 -11.64
N ILE A 98 -7.61 -2.39 -10.93
CA ILE A 98 -6.96 -2.79 -9.67
C ILE A 98 -5.54 -3.25 -9.96
N LEU A 99 -5.33 -4.09 -10.98
CA LEU A 99 -3.98 -4.53 -11.33
C LEU A 99 -3.08 -3.39 -11.77
N ALA A 100 -3.62 -2.46 -12.58
CA ALA A 100 -2.90 -1.30 -13.08
C ALA A 100 -2.51 -0.31 -11.97
N THR A 101 -3.40 -0.08 -10.99
CA THR A 101 -3.25 1.04 -10.05
C THR A 101 -2.88 0.65 -8.62
N PHE A 102 -3.06 -0.61 -8.20
CA PHE A 102 -2.73 -1.04 -6.84
C PHE A 102 -1.24 -0.91 -6.48
N PRO A 103 -0.26 -1.18 -7.35
CA PRO A 103 1.15 -0.91 -7.05
C PRO A 103 1.41 0.56 -6.75
N LYS A 104 0.83 1.47 -7.54
CA LYS A 104 0.92 2.92 -7.32
C LYS A 104 0.23 3.36 -6.03
N LEU A 105 -0.91 2.73 -5.70
CA LEU A 105 -1.61 2.96 -4.45
C LEU A 105 -0.73 2.63 -3.22
N MET A 106 0.08 1.57 -3.28
CA MET A 106 0.97 1.18 -2.19
C MET A 106 2.01 2.25 -1.82
N GLU A 107 2.30 3.18 -2.74
CA GLU A 107 3.19 4.33 -2.51
C GLU A 107 2.48 5.50 -1.80
N GLN A 108 1.16 5.42 -1.59
CA GLN A 108 0.33 6.47 -0.99
C GLN A 108 -0.40 5.92 0.25
N PRO A 109 0.24 5.97 1.44
CA PRO A 109 -0.30 5.42 2.68
C PRO A 109 -1.67 5.98 3.08
N ASP A 110 -1.91 7.26 2.77
CA ASP A 110 -3.16 7.96 3.08
C ASP A 110 -4.36 7.41 2.28
N ILE A 111 -4.19 7.13 0.99
CA ILE A 111 -5.22 6.46 0.17
C ILE A 111 -5.34 4.98 0.55
N MET A 112 -4.23 4.31 0.92
CA MET A 112 -4.29 2.94 1.46
C MET A 112 -5.11 2.87 2.75
N ASP A 113 -4.99 3.86 3.64
CA ASP A 113 -5.81 3.95 4.85
C ASP A 113 -7.27 4.30 4.57
N ALA A 114 -7.56 5.09 3.54
CA ALA A 114 -8.91 5.30 3.04
C ALA A 114 -9.55 3.98 2.60
N LEU A 115 -8.85 3.21 1.74
CA LEU A 115 -9.30 1.89 1.29
C LEU A 115 -9.52 0.94 2.47
N ARG A 116 -8.57 0.88 3.41
CA ARG A 116 -8.67 0.03 4.60
C ARG A 116 -9.89 0.37 5.44
N SER A 117 -10.15 1.67 5.65
CA SER A 117 -11.27 2.15 6.45
C SER A 117 -12.61 1.85 5.79
N SER A 118 -12.73 2.11 4.48
CA SER A 118 -13.92 1.79 3.70
C SER A 118 -14.17 0.29 3.58
N TRP A 119 -13.12 -0.52 3.45
CA TRP A 119 -13.24 -1.98 3.48
C TRP A 119 -13.74 -2.46 4.83
N ALA A 120 -13.16 -2.00 5.94
CA ALA A 120 -13.59 -2.40 7.28
C ALA A 120 -15.06 -2.06 7.55
N GLU A 121 -15.50 -0.88 7.10
CA GLU A 121 -16.89 -0.46 7.16
C GLU A 121 -17.79 -1.38 6.33
N LYS A 122 -17.46 -1.61 5.06
CA LYS A 122 -18.24 -2.51 4.20
C LYS A 122 -18.28 -3.93 4.73
N GLU A 123 -17.15 -4.46 5.19
CA GLU A 123 -17.06 -5.79 5.76
C GLU A 123 -17.93 -5.92 7.02
N SER A 124 -18.05 -4.86 7.82
CA SER A 124 -18.90 -4.86 9.02
C SER A 124 -20.38 -5.07 8.70
N THR A 125 -20.83 -4.65 7.52
CA THR A 125 -22.24 -4.80 7.09
C THR A 125 -22.56 -6.18 6.49
N LEU A 126 -21.56 -7.00 6.20
CA LEU A 126 -21.76 -8.30 5.55
C LEU A 126 -22.23 -9.38 6.54
N LYS A 127 -23.08 -10.29 6.06
CA LYS A 127 -23.56 -11.46 6.81
C LYS A 127 -22.43 -12.47 7.01
N ARG A 128 -22.56 -13.33 8.03
CA ARG A 128 -21.57 -14.40 8.29
C ARG A 128 -21.42 -15.39 7.13
N SER A 129 -22.50 -15.67 6.39
CA SER A 129 -22.48 -16.53 5.20
C SER A 129 -21.67 -15.90 4.07
N GLU A 130 -21.93 -14.61 3.80
CA GLU A 130 -21.22 -13.81 2.81
C GLU A 130 -19.72 -13.73 3.11
N LYS A 131 -19.33 -13.56 4.39
CA LYS A 131 -17.92 -13.54 4.80
C LYS A 131 -17.18 -14.86 4.62
N ARG A 132 -17.88 -15.97 4.38
CA ARG A 132 -17.26 -17.28 4.11
C ARG A 132 -17.05 -17.51 2.62
N ASP A 133 -17.78 -16.79 1.77
CA ASP A 133 -17.68 -16.86 0.32
C ASP A 133 -16.56 -15.94 -0.18
N ARG A 134 -15.49 -16.54 -0.69
CA ARG A 134 -14.29 -15.82 -1.12
C ARG A 134 -14.52 -15.04 -2.41
N GLU A 135 -15.27 -15.63 -3.34
CA GLU A 135 -15.63 -15.03 -4.63
C GLU A 135 -16.53 -13.82 -4.41
N PHE A 136 -17.49 -13.94 -3.49
CA PHE A 136 -18.31 -12.80 -3.05
C PHE A 136 -17.46 -11.70 -2.39
N LEU A 137 -16.55 -12.04 -1.48
CA LEU A 137 -15.70 -11.03 -0.85
C LEU A 137 -14.80 -10.31 -1.86
N LYS A 138 -14.26 -11.02 -2.85
CA LYS A 138 -13.49 -10.40 -3.95
C LYS A 138 -14.34 -9.42 -4.75
N SER A 139 -15.58 -9.78 -5.12
CA SER A 139 -16.44 -8.86 -5.88
C SER A 139 -16.82 -7.63 -5.08
N VAL A 140 -17.11 -7.76 -3.79
CA VAL A 140 -17.35 -6.63 -2.89
C VAL A 140 -16.10 -5.77 -2.74
N PHE A 141 -14.91 -6.38 -2.63
CA PHE A 141 -13.65 -5.63 -2.55
C PHE A 141 -13.42 -4.79 -3.80
N VAL A 142 -13.67 -5.35 -4.99
CA VAL A 142 -13.59 -4.64 -6.27
C VAL A 142 -14.51 -3.41 -6.26
N LEU A 143 -15.76 -3.56 -5.80
CA LEU A 143 -16.68 -2.43 -5.68
C LEU A 143 -16.17 -1.35 -4.73
N VAL A 144 -15.70 -1.73 -3.53
CA VAL A 144 -15.14 -0.78 -2.57
C VAL A 144 -13.93 -0.06 -3.16
N TYR A 145 -13.06 -0.78 -3.88
CA TYR A 145 -11.90 -0.19 -4.55
C TYR A 145 -12.31 0.88 -5.58
N HIS A 146 -13.30 0.54 -6.42
CA HIS A 146 -13.85 1.47 -7.41
C HIS A 146 -14.56 2.67 -6.78
N ASP A 147 -15.18 2.51 -5.62
CA ASP A 147 -15.85 3.60 -4.93
C ASP A 147 -14.91 4.46 -4.09
N THR A 148 -13.66 4.06 -3.88
CA THR A 148 -12.76 4.74 -2.95
C THR A 148 -11.46 5.15 -3.61
N VAL A 149 -10.67 4.19 -4.06
CA VAL A 149 -9.34 4.40 -4.59
C VAL A 149 -9.39 5.04 -5.96
N TYR A 150 -10.18 4.48 -6.88
CA TYR A 150 -10.16 4.92 -8.27
C TYR A 150 -10.50 6.42 -8.43
N PRO A 151 -11.55 6.97 -7.80
CA PRO A 151 -11.86 8.40 -7.88
C PRO A 151 -10.79 9.28 -7.22
N LEU A 152 -10.16 8.81 -6.13
CA LEU A 152 -9.10 9.55 -5.44
C LEU A 152 -7.82 9.62 -6.30
N LEU A 153 -7.43 8.52 -6.94
CA LEU A 153 -6.26 8.49 -7.83
C LEU A 153 -6.43 9.37 -9.07
N GLN A 154 -7.66 9.49 -9.57
CA GLN A 154 -7.99 10.32 -10.74
C GLN A 154 -8.51 11.71 -10.39
N SER A 155 -8.52 12.09 -9.11
CA SER A 155 -8.95 13.42 -8.67
C SER A 155 -7.92 14.47 -9.11
N VAL A 156 -8.39 15.58 -9.68
CA VAL A 156 -7.54 16.76 -9.95
C VAL A 156 -7.37 17.60 -8.67
N SER A 157 -8.36 17.55 -7.77
CA SER A 157 -8.36 18.33 -6.54
C SER A 157 -7.42 17.78 -5.48
N LEU A 158 -7.08 16.49 -5.52
CA LEU A 158 -6.15 15.86 -4.58
C LEU A 158 -4.70 16.18 -4.98
N PRO A 159 -3.94 16.96 -4.17
CA PRO A 159 -2.53 17.27 -4.47
C PRO A 159 -1.69 16.00 -4.56
N GLU A 160 -0.54 16.02 -5.23
CA GLU A 160 0.37 14.86 -5.27
C GLU A 160 0.86 14.47 -3.87
N TYR A 161 1.08 13.17 -3.66
CA TYR A 161 1.61 12.68 -2.40
C TYR A 161 3.08 13.09 -2.26
N LYS A 162 3.43 13.67 -1.11
CA LYS A 162 4.79 14.05 -0.76
C LYS A 162 5.10 13.57 0.65
N TRP A 163 6.13 12.73 0.77
CA TRP A 163 6.52 12.13 2.04
C TRP A 163 7.10 13.18 3.00
N ALA A 164 6.64 13.17 4.25
CA ALA A 164 7.14 14.01 5.34
C ALA A 164 6.93 15.53 5.12
N GLU A 165 5.88 15.91 4.39
CA GLU A 165 5.45 17.30 4.22
C GLU A 165 4.10 17.53 4.92
N GLU A 166 4.15 17.97 6.18
CA GLU A 166 2.99 18.03 7.08
C GLU A 166 1.80 18.84 6.53
N GLU A 167 2.06 19.98 5.90
CA GLU A 167 1.00 20.82 5.30
C GLU A 167 0.28 20.12 4.15
N SER A 168 1.05 19.41 3.31
CA SER A 168 0.52 18.65 2.17
C SER A 168 -0.25 17.42 2.66
N GLU A 169 0.30 16.68 3.63
CA GLU A 169 -0.37 15.54 4.26
C GLU A 169 -1.69 15.95 4.93
N GLY A 170 -1.70 17.06 5.68
CA GLY A 170 -2.89 17.60 6.31
C GLY A 170 -3.96 18.05 5.31
N THR A 171 -3.54 18.58 4.15
CA THR A 171 -4.45 18.99 3.08
C THR A 171 -5.05 17.79 2.35
N ARG A 172 -4.22 16.81 1.98
CA ARG A 172 -4.69 15.54 1.39
C ARG A 172 -5.63 14.81 2.33
N TRP A 173 -5.30 14.74 3.63
CA TRP A 173 -6.15 14.10 4.63
C TRP A 173 -7.55 14.74 4.71
N ARG A 174 -7.65 16.07 4.72
CA ARG A 174 -8.94 16.78 4.69
C ARG A 174 -9.76 16.44 3.45
N ILE A 175 -9.15 16.49 2.26
CA ILE A 175 -9.82 16.19 0.99
C ILE A 175 -10.32 14.74 0.97
N ILE A 176 -9.49 13.79 1.38
CA ILE A 176 -9.85 12.37 1.47
C ILE A 176 -11.00 12.18 2.46
N ALA A 177 -10.93 12.79 3.65
CA ALA A 177 -11.96 12.66 4.66
C ALA A 177 -13.32 13.22 4.19
N GLU A 178 -13.33 14.38 3.51
CA GLU A 178 -14.53 14.94 2.91
C GLU A 178 -15.10 14.05 1.81
N PHE A 179 -14.24 13.52 0.93
CA PHE A 179 -14.65 12.59 -0.12
C PHE A 179 -15.29 11.33 0.48
N LEU A 180 -14.65 10.69 1.47
CA LEU A 180 -15.19 9.51 2.13
C LEU A 180 -16.53 9.79 2.82
N LYS A 181 -16.68 10.97 3.44
CA LYS A 181 -17.94 11.42 4.04
C LYS A 181 -19.05 11.53 2.97
N LYS A 182 -18.78 12.21 1.85
CA LYS A 182 -19.73 12.36 0.74
C LYS A 182 -20.14 11.00 0.15
N ASN A 183 -19.18 10.08 -0.02
CA ASN A 183 -19.48 8.75 -0.55
C ASN A 183 -20.39 7.94 0.39
N ARG A 184 -20.20 8.05 1.71
CA ARG A 184 -21.10 7.41 2.69
C ARG A 184 -22.51 7.96 2.60
N GLU A 185 -22.66 9.28 2.55
CA GLU A 185 -23.96 9.94 2.47
C GLU A 185 -24.72 9.62 1.19
N ARG A 186 -24.00 9.44 0.07
CA ARG A 186 -24.59 9.21 -1.26
C ARG A 186 -24.58 7.75 -1.72
N GLY A 187 -24.09 6.83 -0.89
CA GLY A 187 -24.09 5.39 -1.16
C GLY A 187 -23.12 4.94 -2.26
N GLY A 188 -22.05 5.69 -2.53
CA GLY A 188 -21.03 5.36 -3.54
C GLY A 188 -20.39 6.58 -4.20
N SER A 189 -19.40 6.33 -5.05
CA SER A 189 -18.60 7.37 -5.70
C SER A 189 -19.24 7.99 -6.94
N LEU A 190 -20.20 7.30 -7.58
CA LEU A 190 -20.79 7.71 -8.87
C LEU A 190 -21.34 9.12 -8.83
N SER A 191 -21.99 9.49 -7.73
CA SER A 191 -22.54 10.83 -7.55
C SER A 191 -21.48 11.93 -7.49
N SER A 192 -20.26 11.62 -7.05
CA SER A 192 -19.12 12.53 -7.12
C SER A 192 -18.54 12.50 -8.53
N LEU A 193 -18.27 11.33 -9.11
CA LEU A 193 -17.68 11.19 -10.43
C LEU A 193 -18.48 11.91 -11.54
N LEU A 194 -19.81 11.95 -11.42
CA LEU A 194 -20.70 12.62 -12.37
C LEU A 194 -20.97 14.10 -12.02
N SER A 195 -20.46 14.60 -10.89
CA SER A 195 -20.64 15.98 -10.46
C SER A 195 -19.68 16.92 -11.19
N LEU A 196 -20.18 18.07 -11.66
CA LEU A 196 -19.36 19.14 -12.20
C LEU A 196 -18.42 19.78 -11.15
N GLU A 197 -18.69 19.55 -9.86
CA GLU A 197 -17.92 20.11 -8.74
C GLU A 197 -16.63 19.34 -8.43
N SER A 198 -16.46 18.13 -8.97
CA SER A 198 -15.26 17.31 -8.77
C SER A 198 -14.59 17.01 -10.11
N PRO A 199 -13.63 17.84 -10.54
CA PRO A 199 -12.88 17.59 -11.77
C PRO A 199 -12.00 16.34 -11.61
N HIS A 200 -12.07 15.49 -12.61
CA HIS A 200 -11.24 14.29 -12.75
C HIS A 200 -10.33 14.43 -13.97
N LYS A 201 -9.21 13.71 -13.95
CA LYS A 201 -8.33 13.60 -15.12
C LYS A 201 -9.11 12.99 -16.29
N ALA A 202 -8.78 13.43 -17.50
CA ALA A 202 -9.35 12.86 -18.70
C ALA A 202 -8.96 11.37 -18.76
N PHE A 203 -9.94 10.50 -18.99
CA PHE A 203 -9.74 9.07 -19.00
C PHE A 203 -8.75 8.65 -20.10
N ASP A 204 -7.67 7.99 -19.70
CA ASP A 204 -6.77 7.25 -20.58
C ASP A 204 -6.96 5.73 -20.38
N VAL A 205 -7.05 4.99 -21.48
CA VAL A 205 -7.15 3.51 -21.47
C VAL A 205 -5.96 2.88 -20.74
N MET A 206 -4.80 3.55 -20.75
CA MET A 206 -3.61 3.09 -20.04
C MET A 206 -3.77 3.13 -18.52
N GLU A 207 -4.73 3.90 -17.98
CA GLU A 207 -5.04 3.92 -16.54
C GLU A 207 -5.62 2.59 -16.04
N THR A 208 -6.30 1.85 -16.92
CA THR A 208 -6.92 0.56 -16.57
C THR A 208 -6.15 -0.62 -17.14
N ALA A 209 -5.15 -0.36 -17.98
CA ALA A 209 -4.34 -1.38 -18.62
C ALA A 209 -3.20 -1.84 -17.71
N TYR A 210 -3.18 -3.13 -17.43
CA TYR A 210 -2.07 -3.78 -16.76
C TYR A 210 -1.05 -4.26 -17.81
N ASP A 211 0.06 -3.53 -17.92
CA ASP A 211 1.16 -3.87 -18.81
C ASP A 211 2.14 -4.85 -18.14
N PHE A 212 1.88 -6.14 -18.33
CA PHE A 212 2.75 -7.21 -17.85
C PHE A 212 4.16 -7.15 -18.48
N LEU A 213 4.28 -6.71 -19.74
CA LEU A 213 5.53 -6.74 -20.50
C LEU A 213 6.40 -5.50 -20.20
N GLY A 214 5.80 -4.33 -20.03
CA GLY A 214 6.50 -3.10 -19.68
C GLY A 214 7.18 -3.20 -18.32
N GLU A 215 6.53 -3.83 -17.33
CA GLU A 215 7.12 -4.07 -16.01
C GLU A 215 8.32 -5.04 -16.07
N ALA A 216 8.29 -6.06 -16.93
CA ALA A 216 9.44 -6.94 -17.16
C ALA A 216 10.61 -6.22 -17.86
N ARG A 217 10.31 -5.29 -18.79
CA ARG A 217 11.34 -4.52 -19.52
C ARG A 217 12.06 -3.50 -18.65
N LYS A 218 11.39 -2.84 -17.70
CA LYS A 218 12.03 -1.91 -16.75
C LYS A 218 13.00 -2.61 -15.79
N ASN A 219 12.72 -3.87 -15.46
CA ASN A 219 13.54 -4.69 -14.56
C ASN A 219 14.66 -5.44 -15.27
N SER A 220 14.75 -5.33 -16.60
CA SER A 220 15.89 -5.82 -17.38
C SER A 220 16.90 -4.69 -17.47
N PRO A 221 18.08 -4.77 -16.81
CA PRO A 221 19.14 -3.82 -17.11
C PRO A 221 19.43 -3.96 -18.61
N LEU A 222 19.41 -2.83 -19.31
CA LEU A 222 19.82 -2.75 -20.71
C LEU A 222 21.13 -3.55 -20.86
N ILE A 223 21.06 -4.62 -21.65
CA ILE A 223 22.26 -5.33 -22.14
C ILE A 223 23.05 -4.35 -23.01
#